data_AF-A0A0N0YGS5-F1
#
_entry.id   AF-A0A0N0YGS5-F1
#
_cell.length_a   1.000
_cell.length_b   1.000
_cell.length_c   1.000
_cell.angle_alpha   90.00
_cell.angle_beta   90.00
_cell.angle_gamma   90.00
#
_symmetry.space_group_name_H-M   'P 1'
#
loop_
_entity.id
_entity.type
_entity.pdbx_description
1 polymer ?
#
loop_
_entity_poly.entity_id
_entity_poly.type
_entity_poly.pdbx_seq_one_letter_code
_entity_poly.pdbx_strand_id
1 'polypeptide(L)'
;MSVTAPPTVLRRRAGTAAGAALLTLAVTGCSGLGRTAVGSVSYTAGQDKVVTVHSPSVRGCHRMAPDGASKVENLTLVDMTLYTTRDCSGRGTAYVATTFTDANAERALPWRSYRFVH
;
A
#
# COMPACT_ATOMS: atom_id res chain seq x y z
N MET A 1 -30.89 49.17 -9.74
CA MET A 1 -31.68 48.55 -8.65
C MET A 1 -30.86 47.43 -8.05
N SER A 2 -30.39 47.59 -6.82
CA SER A 2 -29.52 46.60 -6.15
C SER A 2 -30.39 45.61 -5.38
N VAL A 3 -30.44 44.36 -5.83
CA VAL A 3 -31.17 43.29 -5.16
C VAL A 3 -30.29 42.71 -4.05
N THR A 4 -30.48 43.20 -2.82
CA THR A 4 -29.84 42.60 -1.64
C THR A 4 -30.62 41.35 -1.25
N ALA A 5 -29.99 40.17 -1.39
CA ALA A 5 -30.60 38.91 -1.01
C ALA A 5 -30.90 38.88 0.51
N PRO A 6 -32.06 38.33 0.93
CA PRO A 6 -32.38 38.25 2.35
C PRO A 6 -31.34 37.39 3.09
N PRO A 7 -31.06 37.69 4.37
CA PRO A 7 -29.95 37.10 5.14
C PRO A 7 -30.01 35.57 5.23
N THR A 8 -31.19 34.97 5.12
CA THR A 8 -31.42 33.52 5.07
C THR A 8 -30.88 32.87 3.80
N VAL A 9 -30.97 33.54 2.65
CA VAL A 9 -30.45 33.05 1.36
C VAL A 9 -28.92 33.08 1.35
N LEU A 10 -28.31 34.13 1.93
CA LEU A 10 -26.85 34.23 2.09
C LEU A 10 -26.29 33.13 3.00
N ARG A 11 -26.95 32.84 4.13
CA ARG A 11 -26.56 31.75 5.05
C ARG A 11 -26.61 30.37 4.39
N ARG A 12 -27.66 30.07 3.60
CA ARG A 12 -27.76 28.81 2.87
C ARG A 12 -26.64 28.64 1.85
N ARG A 13 -26.34 29.69 1.07
CA ARG A 13 -25.28 29.67 0.05
C ARG A 13 -23.89 29.49 0.67
N ALA A 14 -23.62 30.16 1.80
CA ALA A 14 -22.38 29.97 2.53
C ALA A 14 -22.24 28.54 3.05
N GLY A 15 -23.33 27.96 3.59
CA GLY A 15 -23.35 26.57 4.03
C GLY A 15 -23.08 25.57 2.90
N THR A 16 -23.69 25.75 1.73
CA THR A 16 -23.44 24.89 0.56
C THR A 16 -22.01 25.01 0.05
N ALA A 17 -21.46 26.23 0.03
CA ALA A 17 -20.08 26.46 -0.42
C ALA A 17 -19.06 25.85 0.55
N ALA A 18 -19.26 26.02 1.86
CA ALA A 18 -18.42 25.41 2.88
C ALA A 18 -18.49 23.87 2.83
N GLY A 19 -19.69 23.30 2.67
CA GLY A 19 -19.88 21.87 2.50
C GLY A 19 -19.17 21.32 1.26
N ALA A 20 -19.32 21.99 0.11
CA ALA A 20 -18.63 21.62 -1.12
C ALA A 20 -17.10 21.69 -0.96
N ALA A 21 -16.58 22.75 -0.32
CA ALA A 21 -15.15 22.89 -0.07
C ALA A 21 -14.60 21.75 0.81
N LEU A 22 -15.28 21.41 1.90
CA LEU A 22 -14.91 20.28 2.77
C LEU A 22 -14.94 18.95 2.01
N LEU A 23 -15.96 18.73 1.18
CA LEU A 23 -16.07 17.51 0.37
C LEU A 23 -14.92 17.39 -0.64
N THR A 24 -14.58 18.48 -1.32
CA THR A 24 -13.45 18.49 -2.27
C THR A 24 -12.11 18.24 -1.60
N LEU A 25 -11.89 18.80 -0.41
CA LEU A 25 -10.66 18.56 0.38
C LEU A 25 -10.57 17.09 0.84
N ALA A 26 -11.68 16.50 1.27
CA ALA A 26 -11.72 15.10 1.67
C ALA A 26 -11.39 14.16 0.49
N VAL A 27 -11.96 14.40 -0.69
CA VAL A 27 -11.75 13.56 -1.88
C VAL A 27 -10.32 13.69 -2.43
N THR A 28 -9.76 14.90 -2.47
CA THR A 28 -8.37 15.11 -2.92
C THR A 28 -7.35 14.54 -1.94
N GLY A 29 -7.66 14.55 -0.64
CA GLY A 29 -6.86 13.89 0.39
C GLY A 29 -6.64 12.40 0.10
N CYS A 30 -7.69 11.66 -0.27
CA CYS A 30 -7.60 10.23 -0.58
C CYS A 30 -6.91 9.94 -1.92
N SER A 31 -6.97 10.89 -2.87
CA SER A 31 -6.34 10.74 -4.19
C SER A 31 -4.81 10.95 -4.15
N GLY A 32 -4.31 11.66 -3.14
CA GLY A 32 -2.90 12.00 -2.99
C GLY A 32 -2.01 10.93 -2.34
N LEU A 33 -2.57 9.85 -1.77
CA LEU A 33 -1.79 8.81 -1.07
C LEU A 33 -0.98 7.89 -2.02
N GLY A 34 -1.02 8.13 -3.33
CA GLY A 34 -0.36 7.29 -4.33
C GLY A 34 -1.05 5.95 -4.52
N ARG A 35 -0.58 5.16 -5.49
CA ARG A 35 -1.11 3.80 -5.72
C ARG A 35 -0.59 2.86 -4.61
N THR A 36 -1.51 2.21 -3.90
CA THR A 36 -1.22 1.17 -2.90
C THR A 36 -1.66 -0.20 -3.40
N ALA A 37 -0.95 -1.24 -2.97
CA ALA A 37 -1.32 -2.62 -3.23
C ALA A 37 -2.35 -3.02 -2.18
N VAL A 38 -3.63 -2.74 -2.47
CA VAL A 38 -4.75 -2.96 -1.54
C VAL A 38 -4.74 -4.39 -1.02
N GLY A 39 -4.76 -4.55 0.30
CA GLY A 39 -4.68 -5.85 0.99
C GLY A 39 -3.48 -5.91 1.94
N SER A 40 -2.91 -7.09 2.16
CA SER A 40 -1.74 -7.24 3.04
C SER A 40 -0.65 -8.13 2.48
N VAL A 41 0.59 -7.83 2.80
CA VAL A 41 1.72 -8.75 2.65
C VAL A 41 2.07 -9.26 4.05
N SER A 42 2.03 -10.57 4.26
CA SER A 42 2.45 -11.19 5.52
C SER A 42 3.69 -12.05 5.29
N TYR A 43 4.64 -12.03 6.22
CA TYR A 43 5.84 -12.85 6.10
C TYR A 43 6.36 -13.33 7.45
N THR A 44 6.93 -14.54 7.45
CA THR A 44 7.55 -15.15 8.63
C THR A 44 9.03 -14.85 8.63
N ALA A 45 9.52 -14.15 9.65
CA ALA A 45 10.93 -13.78 9.81
C ALA A 45 11.55 -14.42 11.06
N GLY A 46 12.83 -14.80 10.97
CA GLY A 46 13.62 -15.29 12.11
C GLY A 46 12.92 -16.42 12.88
N GLN A 47 12.84 -16.27 14.21
CA GLN A 47 12.17 -17.18 15.16
C GLN A 47 10.63 -17.19 15.00
N ASP A 48 10.12 -17.49 13.80
CA ASP A 48 8.70 -17.59 13.47
C ASP A 48 7.88 -16.32 13.73
N LYS A 49 8.54 -15.15 13.74
CA LYS A 49 7.86 -13.87 13.91
C LYS A 49 7.13 -13.50 12.63
N VAL A 50 5.81 -13.46 12.70
CA VAL A 50 4.97 -12.97 11.59
C VAL A 50 4.96 -11.45 11.58
N VAL A 51 5.25 -10.86 10.42
CA VAL A 51 5.14 -9.43 10.15
C VAL A 51 4.10 -9.22 9.05
N THR A 52 3.16 -8.31 9.30
CA THR A 52 2.11 -7.98 8.33
C THR A 52 2.17 -6.50 7.99
N VAL A 53 2.22 -6.20 6.69
CA VAL A 53 2.21 -4.84 6.14
C VAL A 53 0.92 -4.65 5.36
N HIS A 54 0.15 -3.63 5.71
CA HIS A 54 -1.14 -3.32 5.09
C HIS A 54 -1.02 -2.25 4.02
N SER A 55 -1.65 -2.51 2.88
CA SER A 55 -1.77 -1.60 1.74
C SER A 55 -0.46 -0.85 1.42
N PRO A 56 0.68 -1.55 1.28
CA PRO A 56 1.95 -0.90 0.99
C PRO A 56 1.89 -0.15 -0.34
N SER A 57 2.75 0.87 -0.51
CA SER A 57 2.91 1.55 -1.80
C SER A 57 3.24 0.53 -2.89
N VAL A 58 2.54 0.61 -4.04
CA VAL A 58 2.85 -0.22 -5.21
C VAL A 58 4.27 0.07 -5.70
N ARG A 59 4.74 1.31 -5.56
CA ARG A 59 6.07 1.72 -5.99
C ARG A 59 7.12 1.50 -4.91
N GLY A 60 8.33 1.19 -5.36
CA GLY A 60 9.53 1.13 -4.54
C GLY A 60 9.98 -0.29 -4.20
N CYS A 61 11.08 -0.36 -3.47
CA CYS A 61 11.61 -1.60 -2.92
C CYS A 61 11.28 -1.67 -1.43
N HIS A 62 10.58 -2.71 -1.02
CA HIS A 62 10.15 -2.92 0.35
C HIS A 62 11.11 -3.90 1.03
N ARG A 63 11.82 -3.42 2.06
CA ARG A 63 12.75 -4.25 2.82
C ARG A 63 12.01 -5.07 3.87
N MET A 64 12.37 -6.34 3.97
CA MET A 64 11.93 -7.20 5.07
C MET A 64 12.83 -7.02 6.29
N ALA A 65 12.48 -7.73 7.37
CA ALA A 65 13.27 -7.77 8.60
C ALA A 65 14.74 -8.16 8.33
N PRO A 66 15.70 -7.78 9.19
CA PRO A 66 17.12 -8.07 8.99
C PRO A 66 17.45 -9.55 8.72
N ASP A 67 16.74 -10.47 9.36
CA ASP A 67 16.92 -11.92 9.19
C ASP A 67 16.30 -12.44 7.88
N GLY A 68 15.51 -11.60 7.19
CA GLY A 68 14.72 -11.95 6.03
C GLY A 68 13.50 -12.80 6.38
N ALA A 69 12.79 -13.26 5.35
CA ALA A 69 11.60 -14.08 5.47
C ALA A 69 11.83 -15.48 4.89
N SER A 70 11.33 -16.50 5.59
CA SER A 70 11.28 -17.89 5.13
C SER A 70 9.98 -18.20 4.38
N LYS A 71 8.91 -17.46 4.65
CA LYS A 71 7.59 -17.59 4.02
C LYS A 71 7.02 -16.20 3.77
N VAL A 72 6.40 -15.99 2.62
CA VAL A 72 5.73 -14.74 2.26
C VAL A 72 4.37 -15.05 1.63
N GLU A 73 3.34 -14.37 2.10
CA GLU A 73 1.97 -14.46 1.63
C GLU A 73 1.56 -13.12 1.01
N ASN A 74 1.13 -13.16 -0.26
CA ASN A 74 0.60 -12.00 -0.95
C ASN A 74 -0.93 -11.98 -0.88
N LEU A 75 -1.49 -11.30 0.11
CA LEU A 75 -2.93 -11.05 0.21
C LEU A 75 -3.29 -9.67 -0.32
N THR A 76 -2.47 -9.10 -1.21
CA THR A 76 -2.79 -7.86 -1.93
C THR A 76 -3.42 -8.16 -3.28
N LEU A 77 -4.03 -7.16 -3.91
CA LEU A 77 -4.59 -7.24 -5.27
C LEU A 77 -3.55 -7.04 -6.37
N VAL A 78 -2.25 -7.05 -6.04
CA VAL A 78 -1.15 -6.80 -6.98
C VAL A 78 -0.09 -7.86 -6.81
N ASP A 79 0.37 -8.42 -7.92
CA ASP A 79 1.42 -9.42 -7.92
C ASP A 79 2.77 -8.82 -7.51
N MET A 80 3.66 -9.64 -6.96
CA MET A 80 4.96 -9.17 -6.47
C MET A 80 6.12 -10.07 -6.87
N THR A 81 7.31 -9.49 -6.87
CA THR A 81 8.58 -10.22 -7.00
C THR A 81 9.35 -10.12 -5.70
N LEU A 82 9.76 -11.27 -5.18
CA LEU A 82 10.65 -11.41 -4.03
C LEU A 82 12.11 -11.39 -4.47
N TYR A 83 12.98 -10.92 -3.58
CA TYR A 83 14.42 -10.86 -3.81
C TYR A 83 15.19 -11.35 -2.59
N THR A 84 16.25 -12.10 -2.83
CA THR A 84 17.20 -12.50 -1.78
C THR A 84 18.15 -11.37 -1.38
N THR A 85 18.16 -10.24 -2.11
CA THR A 85 18.90 -9.02 -1.75
C THR A 85 18.01 -7.99 -1.05
N ARG A 86 18.60 -6.96 -0.43
CA ARG A 86 17.86 -5.91 0.33
C ARG A 86 17.43 -4.71 -0.53
N ASP A 87 17.80 -4.69 -1.79
CA ASP A 87 17.67 -3.56 -2.71
C ASP A 87 16.85 -3.91 -3.96
N CYS A 88 16.13 -5.04 -3.93
CA CYS A 88 15.28 -5.52 -5.02
C CYS A 88 16.04 -5.70 -6.34
N SER A 89 17.23 -6.29 -6.27
CA SER A 89 18.13 -6.49 -7.40
C SER A 89 18.64 -7.94 -7.48
N GLY A 90 19.35 -8.27 -8.56
CA GLY A 90 19.93 -9.59 -8.77
C GLY A 90 18.95 -10.63 -9.32
N ARG A 91 19.42 -11.88 -9.40
CA ARG A 91 18.72 -12.99 -10.07
C ARG A 91 17.96 -13.94 -9.12
N GLY A 92 18.26 -13.88 -7.83
CA GLY A 92 17.58 -14.69 -6.81
C GLY A 92 16.20 -14.13 -6.54
N THR A 93 15.23 -14.53 -7.36
CA THR A 93 13.87 -13.97 -7.35
C THR A 93 12.80 -15.05 -7.39
N ALA A 94 11.63 -14.75 -6.85
CA ALA A 94 10.42 -15.53 -7.02
C ALA A 94 9.24 -14.60 -7.32
N TYR A 95 8.37 -15.04 -8.22
CA TYR A 95 7.12 -14.37 -8.52
C TYR A 95 6.02 -14.90 -7.61
N VAL A 96 5.27 -14.01 -6.97
CA VAL A 96 4.18 -14.37 -6.08
C VAL A 96 2.93 -13.62 -6.51
N ALA A 97 2.02 -14.35 -7.14
CA ALA A 97 0.74 -13.82 -7.59
C ALA A 97 -0.14 -13.39 -6.40
N THR A 98 -1.15 -12.60 -6.70
CA THR A 98 -2.24 -12.25 -5.79
C THR A 98 -2.84 -13.51 -5.17
N THR A 99 -3.01 -13.53 -3.84
CA THR A 99 -3.45 -14.65 -3.00
C THR A 99 -2.51 -15.85 -2.89
N PHE A 100 -1.32 -15.80 -3.49
CA PHE A 100 -0.35 -16.89 -3.44
C PHE A 100 0.65 -16.72 -2.30
N THR A 101 1.28 -17.83 -1.98
CA THR A 101 2.31 -17.94 -0.95
C THR A 101 3.56 -18.52 -1.57
N ASP A 102 4.71 -17.98 -1.18
CA ASP A 102 6.02 -18.55 -1.45
C ASP A 102 6.68 -18.94 -0.12
N ALA A 103 7.25 -20.15 -0.08
CA ALA A 103 7.96 -20.65 1.08
C ALA A 103 9.31 -21.23 0.63
N ASN A 104 10.36 -20.82 1.32
CA ASN A 104 11.71 -21.29 1.07
C ASN A 104 11.86 -22.77 1.43
N ALA A 105 12.59 -23.50 0.59
CA ALA A 105 13.12 -24.80 0.98
C ALA A 105 14.13 -24.64 2.14
N GLU A 106 14.36 -25.71 2.91
CA GLU A 106 15.19 -25.67 4.14
C GLU A 106 16.58 -25.04 3.97
N ARG A 107 17.18 -25.13 2.78
CA ARG A 107 18.52 -24.59 2.47
C ARG A 107 18.52 -23.35 1.59
N ALA A 108 17.35 -22.82 1.24
CA ALA A 108 17.25 -21.63 0.42
C ALA A 108 17.57 -20.36 1.23
N LEU A 109 18.08 -19.34 0.54
CA LEU A 109 18.34 -18.04 1.16
C LEU A 109 17.01 -17.35 1.51
N PRO A 110 16.94 -16.62 2.64
CA PRO A 110 15.73 -15.91 3.01
C PRO A 110 15.42 -14.78 2.02
N TRP A 111 14.14 -14.47 1.85
CA TRP A 111 13.70 -13.30 1.12
C TRP A 111 14.02 -12.04 1.94
N ARG A 112 14.64 -11.05 1.32
CA ARG A 112 15.13 -9.85 2.00
C ARG A 112 14.44 -8.57 1.57
N SER A 113 13.82 -8.59 0.39
CA SER A 113 12.99 -7.49 -0.09
C SER A 113 11.97 -7.95 -1.12
N TYR A 114 11.01 -7.10 -1.42
CA TYR A 114 10.01 -7.33 -2.46
C TYR A 114 9.63 -6.03 -3.19
N ARG A 115 9.13 -6.15 -4.42
CA ARG A 115 8.51 -5.06 -5.17
C ARG A 115 7.20 -5.56 -5.80
N PHE A 116 6.25 -4.65 -5.99
CA PHE A 116 5.06 -4.97 -6.78
C PHE A 116 5.33 -4.84 -8.27
N VAL A 117 4.58 -5.61 -9.07
CA VAL A 117 4.55 -5.53 -10.52
C VAL A 117 3.58 -4.41 -10.92
N HIS A 118 4.06 -3.37 -11.61
CA HIS A 118 3.28 -2.16 -11.88
C HIS A 118 3.83 -1.29 -13.01
#